data_AF-A0A7S0BTR7-F1
#
_entry.id   AF-A0A7S0BTR7-F1
#
_cell.length_a   1.000
_cell.length_b   1.000
_cell.length_c   1.000
_cell.angle_alpha   90.00
_cell.angle_beta   90.00
_cell.angle_gamma   90.00
#
_symmetry.space_group_name_H-M   'P 1'
#
loop_
_entity.id
_entity.type
_entity.pdbx_description
1 polymer ?
#
loop_
_entity_poly.entity_id
_entity_poly.type
_entity_poly.pdbx_seq_one_letter_code
_entity_poly.pdbx_strand_id
1 'polypeptide(L)'
;MLSEWSNFFRQCDAEVITGYNIVNFDLPYLMNRAEVLGVKAFPFLGKILNSKTTMRSSQLSSSAFGTHESKDFSMDGRVIMDMLHIITRDYKLRSYSLNSVSAEFLNEQKEDVHYSIITDLQQCSDQTRRRLAKYCLKDAILPTRLMDKLLSLTNYIEMARVTGLPPSWPISG
;
A
#
# COMPACT_ATOMS: atom_id res chain seq x y z
N MET A 1 -2.83 8.59 -17.92
CA MET A 1 -2.11 8.11 -16.72
C MET A 1 -2.83 6.96 -16.03
N LEU A 2 -4.03 7.11 -15.44
CA LEU A 2 -4.71 6.01 -14.72
C LEU A 2 -4.96 4.77 -15.60
N SER A 3 -5.42 4.96 -16.84
CA SER A 3 -5.58 3.84 -17.80
C SER A 3 -4.25 3.12 -18.04
N GLU A 4 -3.19 3.88 -18.39
CA GLU A 4 -1.85 3.33 -18.61
C GLU A 4 -1.28 2.62 -17.38
N TRP A 5 -1.45 3.19 -16.19
CA TRP A 5 -1.03 2.53 -14.95
C TRP A 5 -1.80 1.22 -14.72
N SER A 6 -3.12 1.19 -14.95
CA SER A 6 -3.90 -0.05 -14.82
C SER A 6 -3.48 -1.12 -15.84
N ASN A 7 -3.10 -0.71 -17.06
CA ASN A 7 -2.56 -1.62 -18.07
C ASN A 7 -1.19 -2.17 -17.65
N PHE A 8 -0.28 -1.28 -17.24
CA PHE A 8 1.02 -1.65 -16.71
C PHE A 8 0.89 -2.60 -15.52
N PHE A 9 0.00 -2.30 -14.57
CA PHE A 9 -0.23 -3.11 -13.39
C PHE A 9 -0.67 -4.55 -13.75
N ARG A 10 -1.59 -4.69 -14.72
CA ARG A 10 -2.00 -6.00 -15.24
C ARG A 10 -0.87 -6.72 -16.00
N GLN A 11 -0.06 -6.00 -16.78
CA GLN A 11 1.06 -6.57 -17.54
C GLN A 11 2.21 -7.03 -16.65
N CYS A 12 2.50 -6.30 -15.57
CA CYS A 12 3.50 -6.66 -14.57
C CYS A 12 3.12 -7.95 -13.84
N ASP A 13 1.82 -8.19 -13.69
CA ASP A 13 1.21 -9.37 -13.08
C ASP A 13 1.68 -9.74 -11.65
N ALA A 14 2.10 -8.75 -10.86
CA ALA A 14 2.59 -8.96 -9.49
C ALA A 14 1.64 -9.74 -8.55
N GLU A 15 2.15 -10.79 -7.93
CA GLU A 15 1.44 -11.66 -6.99
C GLU A 15 1.15 -10.97 -5.66
N VAL A 16 2.12 -10.16 -5.21
CA VAL A 16 2.04 -9.41 -3.96
C VAL A 16 2.07 -7.92 -4.26
N ILE A 17 1.11 -7.20 -3.69
CA ILE A 17 1.02 -5.75 -3.73
C ILE A 17 1.44 -5.25 -2.36
N THR A 18 2.55 -4.52 -2.30
CA THR A 18 3.03 -3.91 -1.06
C THR A 18 3.16 -2.40 -1.18
N GLY A 19 3.31 -1.74 -0.04
CA GLY A 19 3.38 -0.30 0.11
C GLY A 19 3.21 0.08 1.57
N TYR A 20 2.97 1.36 1.83
CA TYR A 20 2.78 1.88 3.18
C TYR A 20 1.52 2.72 3.25
N ASN A 21 0.51 2.24 3.97
CA ASN A 21 -0.82 2.84 4.05
C ASN A 21 -1.62 2.81 2.73
N ILE A 22 -1.31 1.86 1.84
CA ILE A 22 -1.96 1.71 0.53
C ILE A 22 -3.44 1.35 0.67
N VAL A 23 -3.80 0.61 1.71
CA VAL A 23 -5.18 0.15 1.93
C VAL A 23 -6.07 1.30 2.37
N ASN A 24 -5.58 2.21 3.22
CA ASN A 24 -6.41 3.30 3.74
C ASN A 24 -6.34 4.57 2.91
N PHE A 25 -5.28 4.76 2.11
CA PHE A 25 -5.04 5.98 1.34
C PHE A 25 -4.96 5.74 -0.18
N ASP A 26 -3.90 5.09 -0.68
CA ASP A 26 -3.60 5.05 -2.13
C ASP A 26 -4.70 4.36 -2.95
N LEU A 27 -5.07 3.13 -2.60
CA LEU A 27 -6.08 2.36 -3.33
C LEU A 27 -7.47 3.03 -3.30
N PRO A 28 -7.99 3.47 -2.14
CA PRO A 28 -9.25 4.23 -2.10
C PRO A 28 -9.19 5.49 -2.97
N TYR A 29 -8.09 6.24 -2.90
CA TYR A 29 -7.94 7.49 -3.63
C TYR A 29 -7.93 7.26 -5.15
N LEU A 30 -7.15 6.27 -5.61
CA LEU A 30 -7.07 5.91 -7.02
C LEU A 30 -8.41 5.41 -7.58
N MET A 31 -9.12 4.55 -6.84
CA MET A 31 -10.42 4.02 -7.23
C MET A 31 -11.47 5.14 -7.36
N ASN A 32 -11.60 5.98 -6.32
CA ASN A 32 -12.53 7.10 -6.33
C ASN A 32 -12.19 8.11 -7.43
N ARG A 33 -10.90 8.38 -7.65
CA ARG A 33 -10.46 9.31 -8.70
C ARG A 33 -10.75 8.77 -10.09
N ALA A 34 -10.58 7.47 -10.31
CA ALA A 34 -10.91 6.82 -11.56
C ALA A 34 -12.41 6.86 -11.85
N GLU A 35 -13.25 6.69 -10.83
CA GLU A 35 -14.71 6.82 -10.95
C GLU A 35 -15.11 8.24 -11.33
N VAL A 36 -14.60 9.26 -10.62
CA VAL A 36 -14.86 10.69 -10.93
C VAL A 36 -14.44 11.06 -12.35
N LEU A 37 -13.34 10.50 -12.84
CA LEU A 37 -12.83 10.75 -14.19
C LEU A 37 -13.44 9.83 -15.26
N GLY A 38 -14.33 8.90 -14.90
CA GLY A 38 -14.99 7.99 -15.83
C GLY A 38 -14.06 6.93 -16.46
N VAL A 39 -12.95 6.58 -15.81
CA VAL A 39 -11.98 5.59 -16.30
C VAL A 39 -12.49 4.17 -16.03
N LYS A 40 -13.42 3.69 -16.87
CA LYS A 40 -14.15 2.43 -16.69
C LYS A 40 -13.30 1.17 -16.57
N ALA A 41 -12.10 1.16 -17.16
CA ALA A 41 -11.18 0.01 -17.14
C ALA A 41 -10.28 -0.05 -15.90
N PHE A 42 -10.25 1.03 -15.09
CA PHE A 42 -9.41 1.09 -13.90
C PHE A 42 -9.76 0.06 -12.81
N PRO A 43 -11.03 -0.18 -12.43
CA PRO A 43 -11.39 -1.05 -11.30
C PRO A 43 -11.23 -2.55 -11.60
N PHE A 44 -10.47 -2.94 -12.62
CA PHE A 44 -10.18 -4.33 -12.96
C PHE A 44 -8.68 -4.59 -12.71
N LEU A 45 -8.31 -4.66 -11.43
CA LEU A 45 -6.92 -4.81 -10.97
C LEU A 45 -6.58 -6.24 -10.54
N GLY A 46 -7.58 -7.09 -10.27
CA GLY A 46 -7.37 -8.52 -9.97
C GLY A 46 -6.84 -9.32 -11.17
N LYS A 47 -6.45 -10.58 -10.93
CA LYS A 47 -6.08 -11.53 -11.99
C LYS A 47 -7.32 -12.15 -12.68
N ILE A 48 -8.47 -12.17 -12.01
CA ILE A 48 -9.71 -12.71 -12.58
C ILE A 48 -10.32 -11.72 -13.58
N LEU A 49 -10.47 -12.17 -14.83
CA LEU A 49 -11.09 -11.39 -15.90
C LEU A 49 -12.52 -10.99 -15.53
N ASN A 50 -12.89 -9.76 -15.85
CA ASN A 50 -14.22 -9.18 -15.59
C ASN A 50 -14.64 -9.13 -14.11
N SER A 51 -13.74 -9.45 -13.15
CA SER A 51 -13.98 -9.20 -11.73
C SER A 51 -13.59 -7.76 -11.39
N LYS A 52 -14.54 -6.98 -10.88
CA LYS A 52 -14.26 -5.63 -10.39
C LYS A 52 -13.66 -5.70 -8.99
N THR A 53 -12.59 -4.95 -8.80
CA THR A 53 -12.07 -4.61 -7.48
C THR A 53 -13.11 -3.78 -6.74
N THR A 54 -13.57 -4.30 -5.61
CA THR A 54 -14.50 -3.61 -4.70
C THR A 54 -13.77 -3.22 -3.43
N MET A 55 -14.09 -2.03 -2.92
CA MET A 55 -13.65 -1.57 -1.61
C MET A 55 -14.78 -1.83 -0.63
N ARG A 56 -14.52 -2.60 0.42
CA ARG A 56 -15.45 -2.87 1.51
C ARG A 56 -14.92 -2.22 2.78
N SER A 57 -15.78 -1.51 3.50
CA SER A 57 -15.43 -1.01 4.81
C SER A 57 -15.84 -2.05 5.84
N SER A 58 -14.91 -2.49 6.69
CA SER A 58 -15.16 -3.37 7.83
C SER A 58 -14.79 -2.63 9.11
N GLN A 59 -15.61 -2.81 10.13
CA GLN A 59 -15.27 -2.39 11.49
C GLN A 59 -14.88 -3.64 12.27
N LEU A 60 -13.60 -3.75 12.61
CA LEU A 60 -13.11 -4.82 13.48
C LEU A 60 -13.06 -4.26 14.89
N SER A 61 -13.74 -4.91 15.82
CA SER A 61 -13.70 -4.59 17.25
C SER A 61 -13.23 -5.82 18.03
N SER A 62 -12.12 -5.69 18.75
CA SER A 62 -11.64 -6.73 19.66
C SER A 62 -11.08 -6.12 20.95
N SER A 63 -11.17 -6.87 22.05
CA SER A 63 -10.65 -6.44 23.35
C SER A 63 -9.12 -6.32 23.38
N ALA A 64 -8.42 -7.02 22.49
CA ALA A 64 -6.96 -7.00 22.40
C ALA A 64 -6.42 -5.89 21.45
N PHE A 65 -7.15 -5.54 20.38
CA PHE A 65 -6.69 -4.62 19.34
C PHE A 65 -7.52 -3.33 19.22
N GLY A 66 -8.58 -3.17 20.02
CA GLY A 66 -9.47 -2.00 19.98
C GLY A 66 -10.48 -2.04 18.84
N THR A 67 -11.15 -0.91 18.59
CA THR A 67 -12.04 -0.74 17.42
C THR A 67 -11.25 -0.05 16.32
N HIS A 68 -11.08 -0.73 15.18
CA HIS A 68 -10.42 -0.18 14.01
C HIS A 68 -11.34 -0.28 12.80
N GLU A 69 -11.48 0.83 12.07
CA GLU A 69 -12.06 0.80 10.73
C GLU A 69 -10.98 0.32 9.77
N SER A 70 -11.18 -0.82 9.14
CA SER A 70 -10.34 -1.31 8.05
C SER A 70 -11.10 -1.22 6.74
N LYS A 71 -10.36 -0.97 5.66
CA LYS A 71 -10.86 -1.13 4.30
C LYS A 71 -10.29 -2.41 3.77
N ASP A 72 -11.11 -3.21 3.12
CA ASP A 72 -10.69 -4.42 2.41
C ASP A 72 -10.90 -4.23 0.92
N PHE A 73 -9.95 -4.74 0.14
CA PHE A 73 -10.01 -4.70 -1.33
C PHE A 73 -10.12 -6.10 -1.89
N SER A 74 -11.14 -6.35 -2.71
CA SER A 74 -11.28 -7.61 -3.44
C SER A 74 -10.42 -7.59 -4.72
N MET A 75 -9.12 -7.86 -4.58
CA MET A 75 -8.21 -8.06 -5.73
C MET A 75 -7.92 -9.55 -5.94
N ASP A 76 -8.90 -10.26 -6.49
CA ASP A 76 -8.83 -11.72 -6.65
C ASP A 76 -7.55 -12.15 -7.40
N GLY A 77 -6.83 -13.11 -6.83
CA GLY A 77 -5.57 -13.63 -7.38
C GLY A 77 -4.32 -12.79 -7.07
N ARG A 78 -4.44 -11.75 -6.24
CA ARG A 78 -3.31 -10.97 -5.70
C ARG A 78 -3.42 -10.87 -4.18
N VAL A 79 -2.27 -10.84 -3.49
CA VAL A 79 -2.20 -10.64 -2.05
C VAL A 79 -1.77 -9.21 -1.76
N ILE A 80 -2.53 -8.50 -0.93
CA ILE A 80 -2.16 -7.16 -0.48
C ILE A 80 -1.44 -7.28 0.87
N MET A 81 -0.22 -6.76 0.95
CA MET A 81 0.60 -6.72 2.16
C MET A 81 0.98 -5.27 2.47
N ASP A 82 0.15 -4.59 3.26
CA ASP A 82 0.40 -3.22 3.68
C ASP A 82 1.38 -3.19 4.86
N MET A 83 2.55 -2.58 4.66
CA MET A 83 3.58 -2.53 5.69
C MET A 83 3.17 -1.73 6.91
N LEU A 84 2.25 -0.76 6.79
CA LEU A 84 1.75 -0.05 7.97
C LEU A 84 0.99 -1.02 8.89
N HIS A 85 0.09 -1.83 8.34
CA HIS A 85 -0.69 -2.80 9.12
C HIS A 85 0.22 -3.85 9.75
N ILE A 86 1.15 -4.41 8.97
CA ILE A 86 2.12 -5.40 9.46
C ILE A 86 2.92 -4.84 10.63
N ILE A 87 3.46 -3.63 10.49
CA ILE A 87 4.33 -3.04 11.50
C ILE A 87 3.55 -2.63 12.75
N THR A 88 2.35 -2.08 12.61
CA THR A 88 1.49 -1.76 13.76
C THR A 88 1.05 -3.00 14.53
N ARG A 89 0.89 -4.14 13.85
CA ARG A 89 0.53 -5.41 14.49
C ARG A 89 1.72 -6.07 15.21
N ASP A 90 2.88 -6.09 14.56
CA ASP A 90 4.02 -6.88 15.00
C ASP A 90 4.99 -6.10 15.93
N TYR A 91 4.97 -4.75 15.92
CA TYR A 91 5.90 -3.91 16.67
C TYR A 91 5.18 -2.81 17.47
N LYS A 92 5.72 -2.48 18.65
CA LYS A 92 5.23 -1.37 19.49
C LYS A 92 6.18 -0.17 19.38
N LEU A 93 5.84 0.73 18.47
CA LEU A 93 6.65 1.92 18.18
C LEU A 93 6.02 3.19 18.75
N ARG A 94 6.83 4.25 18.93
CA ARG A 94 6.33 5.57 19.35
C ARG A 94 5.58 6.30 18.24
N SER A 95 5.95 6.05 16.98
CA SER A 95 5.35 6.65 15.79
C SER A 95 5.38 5.66 14.63
N TYR A 96 4.26 5.53 13.93
CA TYR A 96 4.10 4.70 12.73
C TYR A 96 4.11 5.54 11.45
N SER A 97 4.81 6.68 11.45
CA SER A 97 5.06 7.39 10.21
C SER A 97 6.12 6.64 9.41
N LEU A 98 6.01 6.62 8.07
CA LEU A 98 7.01 5.98 7.21
C LEU A 98 8.43 6.51 7.49
N ASN A 99 8.57 7.81 7.79
CA ASN A 99 9.86 8.40 8.14
C ASN A 99 10.41 7.84 9.47
N SER A 100 9.58 7.75 10.51
CA SER A 100 9.98 7.19 11.81
C SER A 100 10.37 5.72 11.70
N VAL A 101 9.55 4.92 11.01
CA VAL A 101 9.77 3.49 10.82
C VAL A 101 11.01 3.23 9.95
N SER A 102 11.22 4.02 8.89
CA SER A 102 12.43 3.91 8.06
C SER A 102 13.69 4.31 8.85
N ALA A 103 13.60 5.33 9.70
CA ALA A 103 14.72 5.73 10.55
C ALA A 103 15.06 4.63 11.57
N GLU A 104 14.04 3.97 12.14
CA GLU A 104 14.22 2.95 13.17
C GLU A 104 14.78 1.61 12.61
N PHE A 105 14.27 1.14 11.47
CA PHE A 105 14.68 -0.17 10.94
C PHE A 105 15.75 -0.12 9.85
N LEU A 106 15.82 0.97 9.08
CA LEU A 106 16.75 1.12 7.95
C LEU A 106 17.87 2.13 8.21
N ASN A 107 17.82 2.88 9.32
CA ASN A 107 18.69 4.04 9.57
C ASN A 107 18.66 5.07 8.43
N GLU A 108 17.51 5.19 7.75
CA GLU A 108 17.31 6.10 6.64
C GLU A 108 16.19 7.08 6.94
N GLN A 109 16.41 8.34 6.56
CA GLN A 109 15.38 9.38 6.65
C GLN A 109 14.86 9.74 5.27
N LYS A 110 13.57 10.05 5.23
CA LYS A 110 12.90 10.59 4.06
C LYS A 110 13.31 12.05 3.87
N GLU A 111 13.36 12.52 2.61
CA GLU A 111 13.45 13.96 2.37
C GLU A 111 12.12 14.62 2.78
N ASP A 112 12.16 15.64 3.61
CA ASP A 112 10.95 16.34 4.02
C ASP A 112 10.44 17.24 2.89
N VAL A 113 9.40 16.76 2.19
CA VAL A 113 8.64 17.54 1.22
C VAL A 113 7.28 17.78 1.82
N HIS A 114 7.07 19.00 2.32
CA HIS A 114 5.80 19.39 2.90
C HIS A 114 4.68 19.31 1.85
N TYR A 115 3.48 18.85 2.23
CA TYR A 115 2.38 18.65 1.30
C TYR A 115 1.97 19.93 0.54
N SER A 116 2.14 21.10 1.18
CA SER A 116 1.77 22.40 0.60
C SER A 116 2.57 22.76 -0.66
N ILE A 117 3.83 22.31 -0.75
CA ILE A 117 4.71 22.65 -1.87
C ILE A 117 4.58 21.66 -3.04
N ILE A 118 3.85 20.55 -2.87
CA ILE A 118 3.71 19.53 -3.93
C ILE A 118 3.04 20.13 -5.17
N THR A 119 2.00 20.94 -5.00
CA THR A 119 1.28 21.60 -6.10
C THR A 119 2.21 22.56 -6.86
N ASP A 120 2.99 23.35 -6.13
CA ASP A 120 3.92 24.33 -6.73
C ASP A 120 5.04 23.62 -7.50
N LEU A 121 5.59 22.53 -6.93
CA LEU A 121 6.62 21.72 -7.57
C LEU A 121 6.12 21.06 -8.86
N GLN A 122 4.85 20.67 -8.91
CA GLN A 122 4.25 20.07 -10.11
C GLN A 122 4.07 21.09 -11.25
N GLN A 123 3.71 22.33 -10.91
CA GLN A 123 3.40 23.40 -11.88
C GLN A 123 4.64 24.14 -12.40
N CYS A 124 5.74 24.16 -11.65
CA CYS A 124 6.89 25.02 -11.95
C CYS A 124 7.71 24.60 -13.19
N SER A 125 8.49 23.51 -13.14
CA SER A 125 9.41 23.13 -14.22
C SER A 125 9.63 21.62 -14.31
N ASP A 126 10.28 21.16 -15.38
CA ASP A 126 10.69 19.75 -15.52
C ASP A 126 11.67 19.32 -14.42
N GLN A 127 12.53 20.23 -13.96
CA GLN A 127 13.49 19.94 -12.89
C GLN A 127 12.78 19.74 -11.54
N THR A 128 11.75 20.54 -11.24
CA THR A 128 10.96 20.39 -10.01
C THR A 128 10.12 19.11 -10.05
N ARG A 129 9.51 18.79 -11.21
CA ARG A 129 8.83 17.50 -11.41
C ARG A 129 9.76 16.31 -11.27
N ARG A 130 11.01 16.41 -11.76
CA ARG A 130 12.03 15.37 -11.55
C ARG A 130 12.34 15.17 -10.07
N ARG A 131 12.45 16.25 -9.28
CA ARG A 131 12.62 16.16 -7.82
C ARG A 131 11.43 15.46 -7.17
N LEU A 132 10.21 15.83 -7.54
CA LEU A 132 8.99 15.20 -7.02
C LEU A 132 8.92 13.70 -7.38
N ALA A 133 9.32 13.34 -8.60
CA ALA A 133 9.40 11.94 -9.02
C ALA A 133 10.44 11.14 -8.23
N LYS A 134 11.62 11.71 -7.92
CA LYS A 134 12.61 11.07 -7.04
C LYS A 134 12.07 10.84 -5.64
N TYR A 135 11.36 11.82 -5.10
CA TYR A 135 10.71 11.71 -3.80
C TYR A 135 9.66 10.58 -3.78
N CYS A 136 8.77 10.55 -4.77
CA CYS A 136 7.76 9.50 -4.91
C CYS A 136 8.40 8.11 -5.11
N LEU A 137 9.48 8.01 -5.88
CA LEU A 137 10.21 6.76 -6.07
C LEU A 137 10.84 6.27 -4.76
N LYS A 138 11.41 7.17 -3.96
CA LYS A 138 11.95 6.82 -2.63
C LYS A 138 10.85 6.27 -1.72
N ASP A 139 9.69 6.92 -1.70
CA ASP A 139 8.52 6.47 -0.92
C ASP A 139 7.99 5.10 -1.36
N ALA A 140 8.14 4.72 -2.64
CA ALA A 140 7.76 3.40 -3.13
C ALA A 140 8.81 2.31 -2.80
N ILE A 141 10.09 2.68 -2.71
CA ILE A 141 11.19 1.74 -2.43
C ILE A 141 11.30 1.41 -0.94
N LEU A 142 11.07 2.39 -0.06
CA LEU A 142 11.20 2.19 1.39
C LEU A 142 10.33 1.03 1.94
N PRO A 143 9.04 0.88 1.58
CA PRO A 143 8.20 -0.22 2.06
C PRO A 143 8.70 -1.59 1.58
N THR A 144 9.20 -1.67 0.34
CA THR A 144 9.80 -2.89 -0.19
C THR A 144 11.04 -3.29 0.63
N ARG A 145 11.92 -2.32 0.93
CA ARG A 145 13.11 -2.57 1.76
C ARG A 145 12.76 -2.91 3.21
N LEU A 146 11.70 -2.31 3.77
CA LEU A 146 11.20 -2.67 5.09
C LEU A 146 10.68 -4.11 5.10
N MET A 147 9.90 -4.51 4.10
CA MET A 147 9.38 -5.87 3.95
C MET A 147 10.52 -6.91 3.92
N ASP A 148 11.58 -6.63 3.15
CA ASP A 148 12.76 -7.49 3.06
C ASP A 148 13.56 -7.52 4.38
N LYS A 149 13.78 -6.35 5.00
CA LYS A 149 14.57 -6.23 6.25
C LYS A 149 13.90 -6.94 7.43
N LEU A 150 12.57 -6.88 7.50
CA LEU A 150 11.78 -7.49 8.57
C LEU A 150 11.38 -8.94 8.27
N LEU A 151 11.75 -9.46 7.08
CA LEU A 151 11.36 -10.78 6.59
C LEU A 151 9.85 -11.01 6.65
N SER A 152 9.06 -9.95 6.45
CA SER A 152 7.61 -9.99 6.68
C SER A 152 6.92 -11.03 5.80
N LEU A 153 7.29 -11.13 4.52
CA LEU A 153 6.74 -12.12 3.62
C LEU A 153 7.04 -13.56 4.09
N THR A 154 8.29 -13.84 4.46
CA THR A 154 8.71 -15.17 4.94
C THR A 154 7.95 -15.57 6.20
N ASN A 155 7.89 -14.66 7.19
CA ASN A 155 7.22 -14.92 8.47
C ASN A 155 5.72 -15.24 8.27
N TYR A 156 5.03 -14.49 7.40
CA TYR A 156 3.61 -14.74 7.12
C TYR A 156 3.37 -16.03 6.32
N ILE A 157 4.29 -16.40 5.41
CA ILE A 157 4.22 -17.69 4.73
C ILE A 157 4.40 -18.84 5.73
N GLU A 158 5.35 -18.73 6.66
CA GLU A 158 5.55 -19.74 7.70
C GLU A 158 4.33 -19.86 8.63
N MET A 159 3.76 -18.73 9.07
CA MET A 159 2.52 -18.73 9.85
C MET A 159 1.36 -19.38 9.09
N ALA A 160 1.19 -19.07 7.80
CA ALA A 160 0.17 -19.68 6.95
C ALA A 160 0.35 -21.19 6.83
N ARG A 161 1.59 -21.67 6.68
CA ARG A 161 1.92 -23.11 6.63
C ARG A 161 1.60 -23.82 7.94
N VAL A 162 1.88 -23.19 9.09
CA VAL A 162 1.64 -23.79 10.41
C VAL A 162 0.16 -23.81 10.76
N THR A 163 -0.57 -22.75 10.45
CA THR A 163 -2.01 -22.61 10.80
C THR A 163 -2.95 -23.22 9.76
N GLY A 164 -2.48 -23.43 8.53
CA GLY A 164 -3.30 -23.85 7.40
C GLY A 164 -4.22 -22.75 6.86
N LEU A 165 -4.08 -21.51 7.32
CA LEU A 165 -4.89 -20.37 6.88
C LEU A 165 -4.25 -19.67 5.67
N PRO A 166 -5.03 -19.03 4.78
CA PRO A 166 -4.50 -18.24 3.69
C PRO A 166 -3.58 -17.12 4.19
N PRO A 167 -2.47 -16.78 3.49
CA PRO A 167 -1.54 -15.72 3.91
C PRO A 167 -2.17 -14.33 4.06
N SER A 168 -3.30 -14.07 3.40
CA SER A 168 -4.06 -12.82 3.52
C SER A 168 -4.86 -12.72 4.81
N TRP A 169 -5.23 -13.85 5.41
CA TRP A 169 -6.11 -13.90 6.59
C TRP A 169 -5.53 -13.22 7.83
N PRO A 170 -4.25 -13.42 8.20
CA PRO A 170 -3.66 -12.76 9.35
C PRO A 170 -3.56 -11.23 9.19
N ILE A 171 -3.66 -10.72 7.95
CA ILE A 171 -3.51 -9.30 7.63
C ILE A 171 -4.87 -8.58 7.71
N SER A 172 -5.97 -9.29 7.38
CA SER A 172 -7.34 -8.77 7.38
C SER A 172 -8.11 -9.01 8.70
N GLY A 173 -7.50 -9.70 9.67
CA GLY A 173 -8.13 -10.11 10.93
C GLY A 173 -7.96 -9.13 12.08
#